data_AF-A0A1W2B0U8-F1
#
_entry.id   AF-A0A1W2B0U8-F1
#
_cell.length_a   1.000
_cell.length_b   1.000
_cell.length_c   1.000
_cell.angle_alpha   90.00
_cell.angle_beta   90.00
_cell.angle_gamma   90.00
#
_symmetry.space_group_name_H-M   'P 1'
#
loop_
_entity.id
_entity.type
_entity.pdbx_description
1 polymer ?
#
loop_
_entity_poly.entity_id
_entity_poly.type
_entity_poly.pdbx_seq_one_letter_code
_entity_poly.pdbx_strand_id
1 'polypeptide(L)'
;MTDFTRITACGECCDGCPKKADGRCPGCIEADGRVPEWAGSGQCRIHACARAHHVQFCGLCEAFPCENLPSLISWNANIISHLSALRDEYLKEQEKTAVDIIVKKMETDEEIKGKAFVHWQSWHEAYPGLVSQDYLDRFTLEKSEKMAFSWTDNLLVAIDKGRVIGFVGYGCRRELPEEGEIFAIYILSEYYGKGVGLRLMEAGLEKLKDYPKVNLWVLKGNNRAIRFYEKCGFCPDGNEMYNDNVKASEIRMTLVRS
;
A
#
# COMPACT_ATOMS: atom_id res chain seq x y z
N MET A 1 21.21 10.54 -2.33
CA MET A 1 19.73 10.57 -2.26
C MET A 1 19.38 11.01 -0.86
N THR A 2 18.55 12.06 -0.73
CA THR A 2 18.16 12.59 0.58
C THR A 2 17.22 11.60 1.28
N ASP A 3 17.55 11.21 2.51
CA ASP A 3 16.65 10.40 3.35
C ASP A 3 15.61 11.31 4.01
N PHE A 4 14.45 11.43 3.35
CA PHE A 4 13.37 12.28 3.83
C PHE A 4 12.81 11.84 5.19
N THR A 5 13.00 10.59 5.62
CA THR A 5 12.53 10.15 6.95
C THR A 5 13.28 10.84 8.10
N ARG A 6 14.42 11.47 7.81
CA ARG A 6 15.27 12.17 8.78
C ARG A 6 15.20 13.69 8.71
N ILE A 7 14.44 14.21 7.74
CA ILE A 7 14.19 15.64 7.61
C ILE A 7 13.20 16.06 8.69
N THR A 8 13.65 16.97 9.56
CA THR A 8 12.83 17.53 10.63
C THR A 8 11.86 18.58 10.10
N ALA A 9 10.90 19.00 10.94
CA ALA A 9 9.90 19.98 10.56
C ALA A 9 10.46 21.33 10.04
N CYS A 10 11.68 21.71 10.41
CA CYS A 10 12.32 22.94 9.91
C CYS A 10 13.10 22.75 8.59
N GLY A 11 13.05 21.56 7.98
CA GLY A 11 13.78 21.26 6.75
C GLY A 11 15.28 21.00 6.95
N GLU A 12 15.70 20.78 8.19
CA GLU A 12 17.09 20.41 8.53
C GLU A 12 17.15 18.91 8.90
N CYS A 13 18.30 18.29 8.68
CA CYS A 13 18.56 16.92 9.13
C CYS A 13 19.14 16.92 10.55
N CYS A 14 18.64 16.04 11.42
CA CYS A 14 19.26 15.84 12.74
C CYS A 14 20.55 15.00 12.68
N ASP A 15 20.88 14.39 11.55
CA ASP A 15 22.09 13.57 11.41
C ASP A 15 23.33 14.45 11.48
N GLY A 16 24.27 14.06 12.35
CA GLY A 16 25.47 14.85 12.63
C GLY A 16 25.28 16.00 13.61
N CYS A 17 24.08 16.17 14.20
CA CYS A 17 23.89 17.10 15.31
C CYS A 17 24.72 16.63 16.52
N PRO A 18 25.72 17.43 17.00
CA PRO A 18 26.59 17.00 18.10
C PRO A 18 25.80 16.64 19.37
N LYS A 19 24.69 17.34 19.62
CA LYS A 19 23.86 17.08 20.79
C LYS A 19 23.11 15.75 20.74
N LYS A 20 22.68 15.34 19.54
CA LYS A 20 22.03 14.03 19.34
C LYS A 20 23.07 12.92 19.41
N ALA A 21 24.25 13.13 18.82
CA ALA A 21 25.37 12.20 18.90
C ALA A 21 25.86 11.96 20.34
N ASP A 22 25.90 13.02 21.16
CA ASP A 22 26.30 12.93 22.57
C ASP A 22 25.16 12.48 23.51
N GLY A 23 23.98 12.12 22.99
CA GLY A 23 22.82 11.66 23.77
C GLY A 23 22.12 12.75 24.61
N ARG A 24 22.48 14.03 24.44
CA ARG A 24 21.90 15.16 25.18
C ARG A 24 20.59 15.66 24.62
N CYS A 25 20.25 15.26 23.39
CA CYS A 25 18.99 15.59 22.74
C CYS A 25 18.40 14.33 22.10
N PRO A 26 17.14 13.97 22.38
CA PRO A 26 16.49 12.82 21.75
C PRO A 26 16.26 13.01 20.24
N GLY A 27 16.28 14.25 19.75
CA GLY A 27 15.98 14.62 18.37
C GLY A 27 14.54 15.13 18.20
N CYS A 28 14.35 16.04 17.24
CA CYS A 28 13.06 16.71 17.04
C CYS A 28 11.96 15.77 16.55
N ILE A 29 12.30 14.75 15.75
CA ILE A 29 11.34 13.78 15.22
C ILE A 29 10.89 12.85 16.35
N GLU A 30 11.86 12.30 17.08
CA GLU A 30 11.62 11.33 18.15
C GLU A 30 10.88 11.93 19.35
N ALA A 31 11.16 13.19 19.68
CA ALA A 31 10.48 13.90 20.76
C ALA A 31 9.20 14.62 20.34
N ASP A 32 8.72 14.44 19.10
CA ASP A 32 7.59 15.17 18.52
C ASP A 32 7.70 16.69 18.77
N GLY A 33 8.88 17.25 18.52
CA GLY A 33 9.19 18.68 18.70
C GLY A 33 9.36 19.14 20.16
N ARG A 34 9.28 18.24 21.15
CA ARG A 34 9.42 18.54 22.59
C ARG A 34 10.83 18.23 23.12
N VAL A 35 11.85 18.81 22.48
CA VAL A 35 13.23 18.65 22.96
C VAL A 35 13.54 19.60 24.13
N PRO A 36 14.48 19.27 25.03
CA PRO A 36 14.75 20.04 26.26
C PRO A 36 15.04 21.53 26.04
N GLU A 37 15.65 21.90 24.91
CA GLU A 37 15.93 23.29 24.56
C GLU A 37 14.67 24.15 24.39
N TRP A 38 13.53 23.52 24.08
CA TRP A 38 12.23 24.20 23.95
C TRP A 38 11.35 23.97 25.18
N ALA A 39 11.87 23.44 26.29
CA ALA A 39 11.08 23.15 27.49
C ALA A 39 10.34 24.39 28.02
N GLY A 40 10.92 25.58 27.88
CA GLY A 40 10.28 26.85 28.25
C GLY A 40 9.10 27.26 27.35
N SER A 41 9.03 26.77 26.12
CA SER A 41 7.93 27.01 25.17
C SER A 41 7.00 25.80 24.97
N GLY A 42 7.26 24.69 25.68
CA GLY A 42 6.52 23.43 25.58
C GLY A 42 6.87 22.59 24.34
N GLN A 43 6.76 23.18 23.13
CA GLN A 43 7.01 22.48 21.86
C GLN A 43 7.59 23.45 20.82
N CYS A 44 8.43 22.95 19.90
CA CYS A 44 8.94 23.72 18.77
C CYS A 44 7.79 24.26 17.90
N ARG A 45 7.77 25.58 17.67
CA ARG A 45 6.72 26.27 16.89
C ARG A 45 6.63 25.81 15.44
N ILE A 46 7.77 25.49 14.82
CA ILE A 46 7.81 25.00 13.42
C ILE A 46 7.23 23.59 13.35
N HIS A 47 7.55 22.74 14.34
CA HIS A 47 7.00 21.39 14.43
C HIS A 47 5.49 21.42 14.62
N ALA A 48 5.00 22.23 15.57
CA ALA A 48 3.57 22.42 15.78
C ALA A 48 2.86 22.93 14.50
N CYS A 49 3.47 23.88 13.78
CA CYS A 49 2.96 24.38 12.51
C CYS A 49 2.88 23.28 11.43
N ALA A 50 3.95 22.51 11.22
CA ALA A 50 3.96 21.42 10.24
C ALA A 50 2.88 20.37 10.52
N ARG A 51 2.68 20.01 11.79
CA ARG A 51 1.59 19.10 12.21
C ARG A 51 0.21 19.68 11.94
N ALA A 52 -0.02 20.96 12.26
CA ALA A 52 -1.30 21.64 12.01
C ALA A 52 -1.65 21.70 10.52
N HIS A 53 -0.64 21.80 9.65
CA HIS A 53 -0.81 21.77 8.19
C HIS A 53 -0.73 20.37 7.58
N HIS A 54 -0.61 19.31 8.39
CA HIS A 54 -0.48 17.92 7.94
C HIS A 54 0.67 17.69 6.94
N VAL A 55 1.77 18.42 7.11
CA VAL A 55 2.96 18.31 6.26
C VAL A 55 4.15 17.74 7.03
N GLN A 56 5.06 17.10 6.31
CA GLN A 56 6.26 16.52 6.91
C GLN A 56 7.24 17.59 7.40
N PHE A 57 7.45 18.65 6.61
CA PHE A 57 8.32 19.76 6.96
C PHE A 57 7.82 21.08 6.35
N CYS A 58 8.30 22.18 6.92
CA CYS A 58 8.01 23.53 6.45
C CYS A 58 8.50 23.70 5.00
N GLY A 59 7.65 24.18 4.10
CA GLY A 59 7.95 24.17 2.66
C GLY A 59 6.90 23.44 1.82
N LEU A 60 6.19 22.48 2.43
CA LEU A 60 5.25 21.62 1.72
C LEU A 60 3.79 22.11 1.73
N CYS A 61 3.43 23.06 2.61
CA CYS A 61 2.05 23.54 2.70
C CYS A 61 1.74 24.59 1.63
N GLU A 62 0.47 24.73 1.25
CA GLU A 62 0.02 25.69 0.22
C GLU A 62 0.33 27.15 0.56
N ALA A 63 0.43 27.47 1.85
CA ALA A 63 0.77 28.81 2.30
C ALA A 63 2.26 29.17 2.10
N PHE A 64 3.12 28.22 1.70
CA PHE A 64 4.55 28.45 1.55
C PHE A 64 4.91 29.16 0.22
N PRO A 65 5.78 30.19 0.25
CA PRO A 65 6.38 30.83 1.43
C PRO A 65 5.39 31.76 2.14
N CYS A 66 5.24 31.61 3.46
CA CYS A 66 4.32 32.42 4.26
C CYS A 66 5.04 33.56 5.01
N GLU A 67 4.28 34.58 5.38
CA GLU A 67 4.80 35.74 6.13
C GLU A 67 5.38 35.37 7.51
N ASN A 68 4.93 34.25 8.10
CA ASN A 68 5.43 33.77 9.38
C ASN A 68 6.82 33.14 9.29
N LEU A 69 7.23 32.66 8.12
CA LEU A 69 8.44 31.86 7.94
C LEU A 69 9.72 32.57 8.42
N PRO A 70 9.99 33.83 8.06
CA PRO A 70 11.21 34.53 8.52
C PRO A 70 11.26 34.70 10.04
N SER A 71 10.10 34.81 10.70
CA SER A 71 10.03 34.92 12.17
C SER A 71 10.27 33.57 12.87
N LEU A 72 9.91 32.47 12.20
CA LEU A 72 10.05 31.12 12.74
C LEU A 72 11.45 30.56 12.54
N ILE A 73 12.11 30.91 11.43
CA ILE A 73 13.47 30.46 11.09
C ILE A 73 14.35 31.67 10.80
N SER A 74 14.59 32.47 11.84
CA SER A 74 15.36 33.72 11.71
C SER A 74 16.87 33.51 11.58
N TRP A 75 17.37 32.32 11.93
CA TRP A 75 18.81 32.00 11.92
C TRP A 75 19.34 31.61 10.54
N ASN A 76 18.47 31.40 9.55
CA ASN A 76 18.87 31.07 8.19
C ASN A 76 18.31 32.10 7.21
N ALA A 77 19.16 33.03 6.77
CA ALA A 77 18.78 34.09 5.84
C ALA A 77 18.32 33.58 4.46
N ASN A 78 18.71 32.36 4.09
CA ASN A 78 18.38 31.71 2.82
C ASN A 78 17.27 30.65 2.98
N ILE A 79 16.51 30.67 4.09
CA ILE A 79 15.59 29.59 4.43
C ILE A 79 14.55 29.33 3.34
N ILE A 80 14.06 30.37 2.66
CA ILE A 80 13.07 30.21 1.58
C ILE A 80 13.68 29.41 0.42
N SER A 81 14.91 29.73 -0.01
CA SER A 81 15.53 28.99 -1.12
C SER A 81 15.89 27.57 -0.71
N HIS A 82 16.38 27.38 0.52
CA HIS A 82 16.69 26.06 1.08
C HIS A 82 15.45 25.16 1.10
N LEU A 83 14.35 25.63 1.69
CA LEU A 83 13.10 24.87 1.76
C LEU A 83 12.45 24.67 0.39
N SER A 84 12.62 25.61 -0.54
CA SER A 84 12.14 25.45 -1.92
C SER A 84 12.90 24.32 -2.63
N ALA A 85 14.24 24.31 -2.53
CA ALA A 85 15.05 23.24 -3.11
C ALA A 85 14.73 21.88 -2.49
N LEU A 86 14.58 21.82 -1.16
CA LEU A 86 14.22 20.61 -0.44
C LEU A 86 12.81 20.10 -0.81
N ARG A 87 11.83 21.01 -0.96
CA ARG A 87 10.49 20.68 -1.46
C ARG A 87 10.57 20.11 -2.87
N ASP A 88 11.30 20.75 -3.77
CA ASP A 88 11.37 20.32 -5.17
C ASP A 88 12.06 18.95 -5.29
N GLU A 89 13.06 18.65 -4.45
CA GLU A 89 13.64 17.31 -4.35
C GLU A 89 12.65 16.30 -3.75
N TYR A 90 11.94 16.68 -2.69
CA TYR A 90 10.91 15.84 -2.05
C TYR A 90 9.82 15.47 -3.04
N LEU A 91 9.26 16.44 -3.77
CA LEU A 91 8.22 16.22 -4.76
C LEU A 91 8.70 15.33 -5.90
N LYS A 92 9.93 15.50 -6.38
CA LYS A 92 10.52 14.58 -7.39
C LYS A 92 10.66 13.16 -6.87
N GLU A 93 11.02 12.97 -5.61
CA GLU A 93 11.12 11.63 -5.01
C GLU A 93 9.73 11.01 -4.75
N GLN A 94 8.73 11.85 -4.41
CA GLN A 94 7.34 11.45 -4.35
C GLN A 94 6.78 11.08 -5.73
N GLU A 95 7.14 11.79 -6.80
CA GLU A 95 6.75 11.44 -8.18
C GLU A 95 7.38 10.13 -8.66
N LYS A 96 8.65 9.87 -8.29
CA LYS A 96 9.27 8.56 -8.58
C LYS A 96 8.57 7.41 -7.87
N THR A 97 8.05 7.67 -6.66
CA THR A 97 7.33 6.67 -5.86
C THR A 97 5.81 6.69 -6.07
N ALA A 98 5.29 7.69 -6.79
CA ALA A 98 3.90 7.78 -7.18
C ALA A 98 3.59 6.61 -8.10
N VAL A 99 2.64 5.79 -7.64
CA VAL A 99 2.18 4.63 -8.40
C VAL A 99 1.13 5.12 -9.39
N ASP A 100 1.46 5.09 -10.68
CA ASP A 100 0.47 5.34 -11.73
C ASP A 100 -0.26 4.04 -12.03
N ILE A 101 -1.22 3.71 -11.16
CA ILE A 101 -1.94 2.43 -11.19
C ILE A 101 -3.03 2.49 -12.24
N ILE A 102 -2.81 1.78 -13.34
CA ILE A 102 -3.82 1.52 -14.37
C ILE A 102 -4.42 0.13 -14.12
N VAL A 103 -5.74 0.04 -13.98
CA VAL A 103 -6.46 -1.24 -13.94
C VAL A 103 -7.15 -1.46 -15.28
N LYS A 104 -6.81 -2.54 -15.97
CA LYS A 104 -7.36 -2.87 -17.30
C LYS A 104 -7.60 -4.37 -17.44
N LYS A 105 -8.32 -4.76 -18.49
CA LYS A 105 -8.42 -6.17 -18.91
C LYS A 105 -7.03 -6.68 -19.30
N MET A 106 -6.72 -7.93 -18.97
CA MET A 106 -5.51 -8.61 -19.44
C MET A 106 -5.66 -8.97 -20.92
N GLU A 107 -4.70 -8.57 -21.76
CA GLU A 107 -4.80 -8.65 -23.23
C GLU A 107 -3.54 -9.22 -23.91
N THR A 108 -2.34 -8.98 -23.37
CA THR A 108 -1.09 -9.38 -24.04
C THR A 108 -0.40 -10.57 -23.36
N ASP A 109 0.43 -11.30 -24.11
CA ASP A 109 1.27 -12.39 -23.56
C ASP A 109 2.20 -11.90 -22.45
N GLU A 110 2.68 -10.66 -22.54
CA GLU A 110 3.50 -10.04 -21.51
C GLU A 110 2.70 -9.80 -20.22
N GLU A 111 1.45 -9.33 -20.33
CA GLU A 111 0.55 -9.19 -19.19
C GLU A 111 0.17 -10.54 -18.57
N ILE A 112 -0.03 -11.58 -19.40
CA ILE A 112 -0.29 -12.96 -18.93
C ILE A 112 0.90 -13.49 -18.11
N LYS A 113 2.13 -13.33 -18.63
CA LYS A 113 3.36 -13.68 -17.90
C LYS A 113 3.54 -12.83 -16.63
N GLY A 114 3.24 -11.54 -16.70
CA GLY A 114 3.25 -10.64 -15.55
C GLY A 114 2.27 -11.08 -14.46
N LYS A 115 1.03 -11.43 -14.83
CA LYS A 115 0.04 -12.00 -13.91
C LYS A 115 0.51 -13.33 -13.31
N ALA A 116 1.13 -14.20 -14.12
CA ALA A 116 1.69 -15.46 -13.64
C ALA A 116 2.79 -15.24 -12.58
N PHE A 117 3.68 -14.28 -12.82
CA PHE A 117 4.69 -13.85 -11.87
C PHE A 117 4.05 -13.34 -10.57
N VAL A 118 3.08 -12.41 -10.67
CA VAL A 118 2.38 -11.89 -9.50
C VAL A 118 1.71 -13.00 -8.69
N HIS A 119 1.06 -13.96 -9.36
CA HIS A 119 0.40 -15.07 -8.70
C HIS A 119 1.40 -15.96 -7.95
N TRP A 120 2.49 -16.35 -8.62
CA TRP A 120 3.57 -17.13 -8.02
C TRP A 120 4.19 -16.41 -6.82
N GLN A 121 4.64 -15.18 -7.02
CA GLN A 121 5.34 -14.39 -6.02
C GLN A 121 4.45 -14.10 -4.81
N SER A 122 3.19 -13.71 -5.01
CA SER A 122 2.27 -13.38 -3.92
C SER A 122 1.96 -14.59 -3.02
N TRP A 123 1.93 -15.81 -3.57
CA TRP A 123 1.81 -17.03 -2.77
C TRP A 123 3.02 -17.25 -1.86
N HIS A 124 4.23 -17.05 -2.39
CA HIS A 124 5.48 -17.20 -1.64
C HIS A 124 5.67 -16.11 -0.59
N GLU A 125 5.07 -14.93 -0.80
CA GLU A 125 5.10 -13.83 0.16
C GLU A 125 4.05 -13.98 1.26
N ALA A 126 2.82 -14.39 0.91
CA ALA A 126 1.68 -14.30 1.82
C ALA A 126 1.37 -15.57 2.60
N TYR A 127 1.70 -16.75 2.05
CA TYR A 127 1.23 -18.04 2.57
C TYR A 127 2.26 -18.91 3.33
N PRO A 128 3.56 -18.56 3.48
CA PRO A 128 4.42 -19.26 4.43
C PRO A 128 3.79 -19.32 5.84
N GLY A 129 3.73 -20.53 6.41
CA GLY A 129 3.10 -20.78 7.71
C GLY A 129 1.57 -20.87 7.71
N LEU A 130 0.90 -20.58 6.58
CA LEU A 130 -0.55 -20.76 6.42
C LEU A 130 -0.91 -21.98 5.57
N VAL A 131 -0.07 -22.31 4.60
CA VAL A 131 -0.22 -23.51 3.75
C VAL A 131 1.01 -24.42 3.90
N SER A 132 0.90 -25.66 3.45
CA SER A 132 2.02 -26.60 3.53
C SER A 132 3.23 -26.12 2.70
N GLN A 133 4.44 -26.26 3.28
CA GLN A 133 5.67 -25.87 2.60
C GLN A 133 5.91 -26.69 1.33
N ASP A 134 5.60 -27.99 1.34
CA ASP A 134 5.70 -28.87 0.16
C ASP A 134 4.83 -28.35 -1.00
N TYR A 135 3.66 -27.77 -0.72
CA TYR A 135 2.85 -27.15 -1.77
C TYR A 135 3.52 -25.90 -2.35
N LEU A 136 4.04 -25.01 -1.50
CA LEU A 136 4.74 -23.80 -1.95
C LEU A 136 5.96 -24.16 -2.81
N ASP A 137 6.78 -25.11 -2.37
CA ASP A 137 7.96 -25.56 -3.10
C ASP A 137 7.61 -26.14 -4.48
N ARG A 138 6.44 -26.78 -4.59
CA ARG A 138 5.92 -27.32 -5.85
C ARG A 138 5.20 -26.27 -6.70
N PHE A 139 4.82 -25.13 -6.15
CA PHE A 139 4.14 -24.05 -6.86
C PHE A 139 5.16 -23.17 -7.59
N THR A 140 5.66 -23.65 -8.74
CA THR A 140 6.73 -22.95 -9.47
C THR A 140 6.18 -21.85 -10.40
N LEU A 141 7.03 -20.88 -10.77
CA LEU A 141 6.70 -19.86 -11.76
C LEU A 141 6.24 -20.49 -13.08
N GLU A 142 6.95 -21.52 -13.56
CA GLU A 142 6.59 -22.24 -14.80
C GLU A 142 5.16 -22.81 -14.75
N LYS A 143 4.74 -23.38 -13.61
CA LYS A 143 3.35 -23.86 -13.44
C LYS A 143 2.35 -22.71 -13.42
N SER A 144 2.71 -21.62 -12.75
CA SER A 144 1.87 -20.41 -12.72
C SER A 144 1.68 -19.83 -14.13
N GLU A 145 2.73 -19.82 -14.95
CA GLU A 145 2.67 -19.39 -16.35
C GLU A 145 1.78 -20.30 -17.18
N LYS A 146 1.99 -21.63 -17.13
CA LYS A 146 1.12 -22.60 -17.83
C LYS A 146 -0.36 -22.40 -17.47
N MET A 147 -0.65 -22.21 -16.18
CA MET A 147 -2.00 -21.94 -15.70
C MET A 147 -2.55 -20.61 -16.23
N ALA A 148 -1.74 -19.54 -16.24
CA ALA A 148 -2.17 -18.23 -16.73
C ALA A 148 -2.54 -18.25 -18.22
N PHE A 149 -1.82 -19.02 -19.05
CA PHE A 149 -2.17 -19.20 -20.46
C PHE A 149 -3.39 -20.09 -20.69
N SER A 150 -3.69 -21.01 -19.75
CA SER A 150 -4.87 -21.88 -19.84
C SER A 150 -6.19 -21.20 -19.46
N TRP A 151 -6.12 -20.03 -18.79
CA TRP A 151 -7.29 -19.32 -18.32
C TRP A 151 -7.06 -17.81 -18.26
N THR A 152 -7.63 -17.11 -19.25
CA THR A 152 -7.45 -15.67 -19.48
C THR A 152 -8.73 -14.86 -19.28
N ASP A 153 -9.87 -15.52 -19.11
CA ASP A 153 -11.17 -14.87 -18.98
C ASP A 153 -11.41 -14.29 -17.58
N ASN A 154 -12.20 -13.22 -17.55
CA ASN A 154 -12.63 -12.52 -16.33
C ASN A 154 -11.49 -12.13 -15.37
N LEU A 155 -10.37 -11.67 -15.95
CA LEU A 155 -9.22 -11.16 -15.23
C LEU A 155 -8.99 -9.69 -15.56
N LEU A 156 -8.72 -8.88 -14.53
CA LEU A 156 -8.16 -7.53 -14.67
C LEU A 156 -6.78 -7.50 -14.03
N VAL A 157 -5.86 -6.76 -14.63
CA VAL A 157 -4.50 -6.54 -14.13
C VAL A 157 -4.34 -5.09 -13.69
N ALA A 158 -3.58 -4.89 -12.62
CA ALA A 158 -3.06 -3.59 -12.20
C ALA A 158 -1.64 -3.45 -12.74
N ILE A 159 -1.37 -2.34 -13.41
CA ILE A 159 -0.09 -2.04 -14.05
C ILE A 159 0.47 -0.75 -13.45
N ASP A 160 1.76 -0.76 -13.15
CA ASP A 160 2.56 0.42 -12.79
C ASP A 160 3.81 0.45 -13.67
N LYS A 161 4.00 1.55 -14.41
CA LYS A 161 5.14 1.76 -15.33
C LYS A 161 5.41 0.58 -16.29
N GLY A 162 4.32 0.00 -16.83
CA GLY A 162 4.38 -1.13 -17.77
C GLY A 162 4.53 -2.51 -17.13
N ARG A 163 4.71 -2.61 -15.81
CA ARG A 163 4.81 -3.87 -15.08
C ARG A 163 3.46 -4.25 -14.47
N VAL A 164 3.05 -5.51 -14.61
CA VAL A 164 1.90 -6.05 -13.87
C VAL A 164 2.30 -6.21 -12.39
N ILE A 165 1.55 -5.56 -11.50
CA ILE A 165 1.83 -5.50 -10.05
C ILE A 165 0.73 -6.14 -9.20
N GLY A 166 -0.39 -6.46 -9.81
CA GLY A 166 -1.55 -7.08 -9.16
C GLY A 166 -2.55 -7.58 -10.19
N PHE A 167 -3.45 -8.45 -9.78
CA PHE A 167 -4.61 -8.84 -10.58
C PHE A 167 -5.80 -9.18 -9.70
N VAL A 168 -6.99 -9.10 -10.30
CA VAL A 168 -8.24 -9.60 -9.74
C VAL A 168 -8.91 -10.49 -10.77
N GLY A 169 -9.49 -11.58 -10.32
CA GLY A 169 -10.37 -12.40 -11.12
C GLY A 169 -11.75 -12.51 -10.49
N TYR A 170 -12.75 -12.42 -11.34
CA TYR A 170 -14.16 -12.28 -10.97
C TYR A 170 -15.03 -13.21 -11.80
N GLY A 171 -16.21 -13.58 -11.32
CA GLY A 171 -17.15 -14.36 -12.12
C GLY A 171 -18.35 -14.79 -11.31
N CYS A 172 -18.96 -15.90 -11.70
CA CYS A 172 -19.98 -16.58 -10.92
C CYS A 172 -19.67 -18.07 -10.89
N ARG A 173 -20.18 -18.76 -9.86
CA ARG A 173 -20.11 -20.22 -9.79
C ARG A 173 -21.24 -20.83 -10.60
N ARG A 174 -20.98 -21.99 -11.21
CA ARG A 174 -22.03 -22.73 -11.92
C ARG A 174 -23.16 -23.17 -10.99
N GLU A 175 -22.82 -23.46 -9.73
CA GLU A 175 -23.75 -23.92 -8.70
C GLU A 175 -24.55 -22.79 -8.04
N LEU A 176 -24.06 -21.54 -8.15
CA LEU A 176 -24.71 -20.33 -7.61
C LEU A 176 -24.67 -19.23 -8.68
N PRO A 177 -25.40 -19.39 -9.80
CA PRO A 177 -25.33 -18.47 -10.92
C PRO A 177 -25.88 -17.07 -10.60
N GLU A 178 -26.61 -16.93 -9.49
CA GLU A 178 -27.17 -15.67 -8.99
C GLU A 178 -26.21 -14.92 -8.04
N GLU A 179 -25.04 -15.51 -7.71
CA GLU A 179 -24.04 -14.90 -6.83
C GLU A 179 -22.71 -14.67 -7.57
N GLY A 180 -22.18 -13.45 -7.44
CA GLY A 180 -20.86 -13.11 -7.94
C GLY A 180 -19.76 -13.69 -7.04
N GLU A 181 -18.56 -13.86 -7.60
CA GLU A 181 -17.38 -14.30 -6.85
C GLU A 181 -16.15 -13.50 -7.30
N ILE A 182 -15.40 -12.98 -6.32
CA ILE A 182 -14.00 -12.60 -6.52
C ILE A 182 -13.17 -13.84 -6.17
N PHE A 183 -12.86 -14.65 -7.18
CA PHE A 183 -12.19 -15.94 -6.97
C PHE A 183 -10.67 -15.80 -6.76
N ALA A 184 -10.08 -14.66 -7.12
CA ALA A 184 -8.66 -14.40 -6.93
C ALA A 184 -8.39 -12.90 -6.83
N ILE A 185 -7.54 -12.50 -5.90
CA ILE A 185 -6.96 -11.15 -5.86
C ILE A 185 -5.57 -11.23 -5.24
N TYR A 186 -4.57 -10.81 -6.00
CA TYR A 186 -3.16 -10.90 -5.60
C TYR A 186 -2.43 -9.63 -6.00
N ILE A 187 -1.51 -9.21 -5.14
CA ILE A 187 -0.72 -7.98 -5.29
C ILE A 187 0.65 -8.29 -4.72
N LEU A 188 1.69 -7.81 -5.39
CA LEU A 188 3.06 -7.90 -4.90
C LEU A 188 3.20 -7.14 -3.56
N SER A 189 3.93 -7.73 -2.61
CA SER A 189 4.11 -7.16 -1.27
C SER A 189 4.66 -5.74 -1.26
N GLU A 190 5.54 -5.40 -2.21
CA GLU A 190 6.12 -4.06 -2.39
C GLU A 190 5.09 -2.96 -2.74
N TYR A 191 3.86 -3.35 -3.10
CA TYR A 191 2.75 -2.45 -3.42
C TYR A 191 1.64 -2.41 -2.36
N TYR A 192 1.84 -3.08 -1.21
CA TYR A 192 0.88 -3.00 -0.11
C TYR A 192 0.79 -1.58 0.46
N GLY A 193 -0.41 -1.17 0.87
CA GLY A 193 -0.67 0.16 1.40
C GLY A 193 -0.69 1.30 0.35
N LYS A 194 -0.43 1.00 -0.92
CA LYS A 194 -0.39 2.00 -2.02
C LYS A 194 -1.71 2.12 -2.81
N GLY A 195 -2.82 1.60 -2.28
CA GLY A 195 -4.15 1.69 -2.91
C GLY A 195 -4.43 0.70 -4.05
N VAL A 196 -3.46 -0.10 -4.48
CA VAL A 196 -3.62 -1.09 -5.59
C VAL A 196 -4.77 -2.06 -5.34
N GLY A 197 -4.86 -2.62 -4.13
CA GLY A 197 -5.88 -3.61 -3.81
C GLY A 197 -7.29 -3.04 -3.84
N LEU A 198 -7.46 -1.81 -3.37
CA LEU A 198 -8.76 -1.13 -3.41
C LEU A 198 -9.21 -0.92 -4.86
N ARG A 199 -8.32 -0.40 -5.72
CA ARG A 199 -8.62 -0.19 -7.15
C ARG A 199 -8.98 -1.49 -7.88
N LEU A 200 -8.25 -2.58 -7.59
CA LEU A 200 -8.56 -3.90 -8.13
C LEU A 200 -9.91 -4.42 -7.64
N MET A 201 -10.19 -4.30 -6.35
CA MET A 201 -11.47 -4.74 -5.77
C MET A 201 -12.65 -3.96 -6.36
N GLU A 202 -12.56 -2.63 -6.42
CA GLU A 202 -13.58 -1.76 -7.03
C GLU A 202 -13.84 -2.15 -8.49
N ALA A 203 -12.78 -2.34 -9.29
CA ALA A 203 -12.91 -2.73 -10.69
C ALA A 203 -13.52 -4.13 -10.86
N GLY A 204 -13.18 -5.09 -9.99
CA GLY A 204 -13.80 -6.42 -9.98
C GLY A 204 -15.27 -6.38 -9.57
N LEU A 205 -15.60 -5.58 -8.55
CA LEU A 205 -16.98 -5.41 -8.09
C LEU A 205 -17.86 -4.71 -9.14
N GLU A 206 -17.31 -3.75 -9.90
CA GLU A 206 -18.03 -3.12 -11.02
C GLU A 206 -18.39 -4.15 -12.10
N LYS A 207 -17.52 -5.13 -12.37
CA LYS A 207 -17.83 -6.24 -13.30
C LYS A 207 -18.90 -7.18 -12.78
N LEU A 208 -19.12 -7.19 -11.47
CA LEU A 208 -20.12 -8.00 -10.79
C LEU A 208 -21.32 -7.17 -10.35
N LYS A 209 -21.53 -5.93 -10.83
CA LYS A 209 -22.55 -5.01 -10.31
C LYS A 209 -23.98 -5.55 -10.32
N ASP A 210 -24.29 -6.42 -11.29
CA ASP A 210 -25.63 -7.00 -11.45
C ASP A 210 -25.91 -8.13 -10.45
N TYR A 211 -24.89 -8.59 -9.71
CA TYR A 211 -25.06 -9.57 -8.65
C TYR A 211 -25.43 -8.88 -7.33
N PRO A 212 -26.55 -9.27 -6.69
CA PRO A 212 -26.96 -8.72 -5.39
C PRO A 212 -26.04 -9.14 -4.25
N LYS A 213 -25.27 -10.22 -4.47
CA LYS A 213 -24.35 -10.81 -3.50
C LYS A 213 -23.06 -11.20 -4.20
N VAL A 214 -21.92 -10.86 -3.60
CA VAL A 214 -20.59 -11.23 -4.07
C VAL A 214 -19.83 -11.93 -2.96
N ASN A 215 -19.21 -13.07 -3.27
CA ASN A 215 -18.45 -13.86 -2.30
C ASN A 215 -16.96 -13.88 -2.64
N LEU A 216 -16.16 -14.22 -1.65
CA LEU A 216 -14.76 -14.61 -1.82
C LEU A 216 -14.37 -15.62 -0.75
N TRP A 217 -13.34 -16.41 -1.03
CA TRP A 217 -12.72 -17.32 -0.07
C TRP A 217 -11.34 -16.80 0.31
N VAL A 218 -11.02 -16.91 1.60
CA VAL A 218 -9.74 -16.47 2.14
C VAL A 218 -9.21 -17.50 3.14
N LEU A 219 -7.91 -17.79 3.08
CA LEU A 219 -7.24 -18.67 4.03
C LEU A 219 -7.50 -18.20 5.48
N LYS A 220 -7.97 -19.13 6.30
CA LYS A 220 -8.16 -18.94 7.74
C LYS A 220 -6.78 -18.65 8.36
N GLY A 221 -6.64 -17.47 8.96
CA GLY A 221 -5.36 -16.97 9.49
C GLY A 221 -4.66 -15.92 8.62
N ASN A 222 -5.11 -15.69 7.39
CA ASN A 222 -4.64 -14.56 6.58
C ASN A 222 -5.27 -13.23 7.05
N ASN A 223 -4.92 -12.82 8.26
CA ASN A 223 -5.49 -11.66 8.95
C ASN A 223 -5.30 -10.34 8.17
N ARG A 224 -4.26 -10.25 7.35
CA ARG A 224 -4.04 -9.09 6.46
C ARG A 224 -5.12 -9.00 5.40
N ALA A 225 -5.38 -10.11 4.70
CA ALA A 225 -6.41 -10.15 3.65
C ALA A 225 -7.82 -10.01 4.24
N ILE A 226 -8.12 -10.67 5.36
CA ILE A 226 -9.41 -10.54 6.06
C ILE A 226 -9.71 -9.07 6.37
N ARG A 227 -8.78 -8.36 7.03
CA ARG A 227 -8.94 -6.92 7.32
C ARG A 227 -9.08 -6.05 6.07
N PHE A 228 -8.46 -6.45 4.96
CA PHE A 228 -8.63 -5.76 3.70
C PHE A 228 -10.05 -5.95 3.14
N TYR A 229 -10.56 -7.18 3.16
CA TYR A 229 -11.92 -7.47 2.70
C TYR A 229 -13.00 -6.83 3.58
N GLU A 230 -12.80 -6.79 4.90
CA GLU A 230 -13.68 -6.06 5.83
C GLU A 230 -13.78 -4.57 5.47
N LYS A 231 -12.65 -3.93 5.12
CA LYS A 231 -12.64 -2.54 4.64
C LYS A 231 -13.37 -2.35 3.32
N CYS A 232 -13.44 -3.38 2.50
CA CYS A 232 -14.22 -3.41 1.26
C CYS A 232 -15.70 -3.78 1.48
N GLY A 233 -16.13 -3.95 2.74
CA GLY A 233 -17.53 -4.23 3.10
C GLY A 233 -17.89 -5.72 3.17
N PHE A 234 -16.94 -6.63 2.93
CA PHE A 234 -17.20 -8.07 3.07
C PHE A 234 -17.22 -8.47 4.54
N CYS A 235 -18.13 -9.38 4.90
CA CYS A 235 -18.25 -9.95 6.23
C CYS A 235 -18.15 -11.48 6.17
N PRO A 236 -17.55 -12.17 7.16
CA PRO A 236 -17.61 -13.62 7.24
C PRO A 236 -19.06 -14.10 7.33
N ASP A 237 -19.43 -15.10 6.52
CA ASP A 237 -20.82 -15.61 6.48
C ASP A 237 -21.01 -16.92 7.26
N GLY A 238 -19.96 -17.38 7.94
CA GLY A 238 -19.92 -18.62 8.71
C GLY A 238 -19.59 -19.88 7.92
N ASN A 239 -19.44 -19.81 6.58
CA ASN A 239 -19.03 -20.96 5.78
C ASN A 239 -17.50 -21.12 5.82
N GLU A 240 -17.07 -22.36 5.99
CA GLU A 240 -15.67 -22.77 6.01
C GLU A 240 -15.50 -24.01 5.14
N MET A 241 -14.38 -24.11 4.45
CA MET A 241 -13.99 -25.32 3.73
C MET A 241 -12.54 -25.65 4.02
N TYR A 242 -12.20 -26.94 3.98
CA TYR A 242 -10.83 -27.39 4.08
C TYR A 242 -10.31 -27.77 2.69
N ASN A 243 -9.21 -27.16 2.28
CA ASN A 243 -8.59 -27.43 0.99
C ASN A 243 -7.42 -28.41 1.17
N ASP A 244 -7.65 -29.66 0.81
CA ASP A 244 -6.69 -30.75 0.95
C ASP A 244 -5.38 -30.54 0.19
N ASN A 245 -5.41 -29.78 -0.91
CA ASN A 245 -4.22 -29.55 -1.73
C ASN A 245 -3.21 -28.67 -1.00
N VAL A 246 -3.70 -27.61 -0.34
CA VAL A 246 -2.85 -26.66 0.40
C VAL A 246 -2.75 -26.96 1.88
N LYS A 247 -3.54 -27.92 2.37
CA LYS A 247 -3.67 -28.34 3.78
C LYS A 247 -4.03 -27.17 4.70
N ALA A 248 -5.02 -26.39 4.28
CA ALA A 248 -5.48 -25.21 5.01
C ALA A 248 -7.01 -25.05 4.91
N SER A 249 -7.59 -24.44 5.95
CA SER A 249 -8.98 -24.00 5.92
C SER A 249 -9.12 -22.64 5.24
N GLU A 250 -10.23 -22.43 4.54
CA GLU A 250 -10.66 -21.16 3.98
C GLU A 250 -12.01 -20.78 4.56
N ILE A 251 -12.20 -19.52 4.90
CA ILE A 251 -13.49 -18.96 5.30
C ILE A 251 -14.08 -18.18 4.13
N ARG A 252 -15.41 -18.23 3.97
CA ARG A 252 -16.11 -17.41 2.99
C ARG A 252 -16.47 -16.07 3.60
N MET A 253 -16.22 -15.01 2.84
CA MET A 253 -16.69 -13.67 3.15
C MET A 253 -17.62 -13.20 2.04
N THR A 254 -18.65 -12.45 2.41
CA THR A 254 -19.74 -12.03 1.54
C THR A 254 -19.96 -10.53 1.64
N LEU A 255 -20.14 -9.89 0.49
CA LEU A 255 -20.67 -8.54 0.33
C LEU A 255 -22.12 -8.65 -0.17
N VAL A 256 -23.07 -8.08 0.56
CA VAL A 256 -24.48 -7.97 0.15
C VAL A 256 -24.74 -6.53 -0.26
N ARG A 257 -25.33 -6.33 -1.44
CA ARG A 257 -25.74 -5.02 -1.94
C ARG A 257 -27.22 -4.81 -1.63
N SER A 258 -27.54 -3.64 -1.08
CA SER A 258 -28.89 -3.17 -0.81
C SER A 258 -29.58 -2.64 -2.06
#